data_AF-M0NLN8-F1
#
_entry.id   AF-M0NLN8-F1
#
_cell.length_a   1.000
_cell.length_b   1.000
_cell.length_c   1.000
_cell.angle_alpha   90.00
_cell.angle_beta   90.00
_cell.angle_gamma   90.00
#
_symmetry.space_group_name_H-M   'P 1'
#
loop_
_entity.id
_entity.type
_entity.pdbx_description
1 polymer ?
#
loop_
_entity_poly.entity_id
_entity_poly.type
_entity_poly.pdbx_seq_one_letter_code
_entity_poly.pdbx_strand_id
1 'polypeptide(L)'
;LEDYTETGPAEAKRLREEDSVDVVVALAHTGIDDAEALAEADADDDIDVVVVGDDEQFYPPEAVDGSIVSEARARAAYLSEIELTVKDGEVTSWEGELIEVTDDVEKDPTASGIITDYRAEVGLDSVIVEAESPLDATFGSNYHRETGYGNLITDAMRERADADVAITNSGGIRSDSVYGPGEITGGDIFNTLPFPNSLVTLELTGEELVEALESQIVTLESETGQNLGEEVSQQTSGVRFEWVPHEDADELVRDVSVGGEPLDPDGTYEVAVNSYMANGGSGYPFEEKPVVEATDELLVTLVVDYLRERDTIAPTVEGRMQRVDRDLSDATVTVDGNGKVVCRFDAPDDVESVAEDTAAVWSPDGDDLDAEKVVFDEDERTLVVRVDDADLAETVDDAEDGDTVPLDLYAEYESSEFDHVYFERSRLNADVEAVVERRGGGREVPAAR
;
A
#
# COMPACT_ATOMS: atom_id res chain seq x y z
N LEU A 1 -11.44 1.20 -28.93
CA LEU A 1 -9.97 1.30 -29.04
C LEU A 1 -9.57 0.55 -30.30
N GLU A 2 -8.69 1.12 -31.10
CA GLU A 2 -8.09 0.45 -32.27
C GLU A 2 -6.81 -0.26 -31.81
N ASP A 3 -6.39 -1.28 -32.56
CA ASP A 3 -5.16 -2.02 -32.26
C ASP A 3 -3.94 -1.17 -32.67
N TYR A 4 -3.09 -0.82 -31.71
CA TYR A 4 -1.95 0.05 -31.96
C TYR A 4 -0.91 -0.60 -32.88
N THR A 5 -0.80 -1.94 -32.86
CA THR A 5 0.12 -2.70 -33.71
C THR A 5 -0.30 -2.71 -35.18
N GLU A 6 -1.59 -2.45 -35.47
CA GLU A 6 -2.08 -2.27 -36.84
C GLU A 6 -2.05 -0.80 -37.26
N THR A 7 -2.52 0.10 -36.38
CA THR A 7 -2.70 1.52 -36.71
C THR A 7 -1.37 2.27 -36.80
N GLY A 8 -0.40 1.96 -35.94
CA GLY A 8 0.91 2.62 -35.92
C GLY A 8 1.67 2.48 -37.25
N PRO A 9 1.97 1.25 -37.70
CA PRO A 9 2.67 1.00 -38.97
C PRO A 9 1.89 1.56 -40.18
N ALA A 10 0.56 1.42 -40.19
CA ALA A 10 -0.26 1.94 -41.28
C ALA A 10 -0.16 3.47 -41.42
N GLU A 11 -0.16 4.19 -40.31
CA GLU A 11 -0.02 5.66 -40.32
C GLU A 11 1.42 6.08 -40.63
N ALA A 12 2.43 5.37 -40.12
CA ALA A 12 3.84 5.60 -40.45
C ALA A 12 4.08 5.47 -41.96
N LYS A 13 3.57 4.40 -42.56
CA LYS A 13 3.60 4.18 -44.02
C LYS A 13 2.93 5.30 -44.79
N ARG A 14 1.74 5.73 -44.35
CA ARG A 14 1.01 6.86 -44.96
C ARG A 14 1.84 8.14 -44.94
N LEU A 15 2.48 8.44 -43.80
CA LEU A 15 3.36 9.62 -43.66
C LEU A 15 4.53 9.56 -44.65
N ARG A 16 5.18 8.40 -44.80
CA ARG A 16 6.28 8.25 -45.75
C ARG A 16 5.82 8.34 -47.21
N GLU A 17 4.80 7.57 -47.58
CA GLU A 17 4.38 7.43 -48.99
C GLU A 17 3.59 8.64 -49.50
N GLU A 18 2.70 9.20 -48.69
CA GLU A 18 1.79 10.27 -49.11
C GLU A 18 2.33 11.66 -48.79
N ASP A 19 2.92 11.82 -47.60
CA ASP A 19 3.40 13.12 -47.10
C ASP A 19 4.90 13.33 -47.33
N SER A 20 5.62 12.32 -47.82
CA SER A 20 7.07 12.36 -48.08
C SER A 20 7.88 12.70 -46.81
N VAL A 21 7.51 12.07 -45.69
CA VAL A 21 8.21 12.20 -44.41
C VAL A 21 9.46 11.32 -44.41
N ASP A 22 10.61 11.91 -44.08
CA ASP A 22 11.91 11.22 -44.02
C ASP A 22 12.14 10.48 -42.69
N VAL A 23 11.57 10.99 -41.58
CA VAL A 23 11.74 10.40 -40.24
C VAL A 23 10.40 10.37 -39.52
N VAL A 24 10.01 9.22 -39.00
CA VAL A 24 8.78 8.99 -38.23
C VAL A 24 9.13 8.65 -36.79
N VAL A 25 8.53 9.39 -35.86
CA VAL A 25 8.64 9.15 -34.42
C VAL A 25 7.26 8.82 -33.88
N ALA A 26 7.10 7.63 -33.34
CA ALA A 26 5.94 7.25 -32.53
C ALA A 26 6.17 7.77 -31.11
N LEU A 27 5.28 8.64 -30.63
CA LEU A 27 5.22 9.07 -29.25
C LEU A 27 3.94 8.51 -28.64
N ALA A 28 4.08 7.57 -27.70
CA ALA A 28 2.97 6.86 -27.09
C ALA A 28 3.04 6.89 -25.56
N HIS A 29 1.92 6.58 -24.91
CA HIS A 29 1.87 6.37 -23.47
C HIS A 29 1.44 4.92 -23.25
N THR A 30 2.42 4.04 -23.35
CA THR A 30 2.33 2.58 -23.27
C THR A 30 3.55 2.06 -22.56
N GLY A 31 3.48 0.84 -22.05
CA GLY A 31 4.62 0.15 -21.48
C GLY A 31 5.69 -0.21 -22.51
N ILE A 32 6.83 -0.70 -22.01
CA ILE A 32 7.96 -1.12 -22.86
C ILE A 32 7.55 -2.31 -23.73
N ASP A 33 6.87 -3.30 -23.16
CA ASP A 33 6.42 -4.50 -23.89
C ASP A 33 5.51 -4.13 -25.08
N ASP A 34 4.62 -3.17 -24.89
CA ASP A 34 3.76 -2.65 -25.96
C ASP A 34 4.57 -1.87 -27.01
N ALA A 35 5.62 -1.16 -26.59
CA ALA A 35 6.52 -0.45 -27.49
C ALA A 35 7.33 -1.42 -28.37
N GLU A 36 7.83 -2.51 -27.77
CA GLU A 36 8.53 -3.57 -28.48
C GLU A 36 7.58 -4.29 -29.45
N ALA A 37 6.36 -4.60 -29.02
CA ALA A 37 5.33 -5.18 -29.89
C ALA A 37 4.95 -4.25 -31.07
N LEU A 38 4.90 -2.93 -30.85
CA LEU A 38 4.69 -1.96 -31.92
C LEU A 38 5.84 -1.96 -32.92
N ALA A 39 7.10 -1.97 -32.44
CA ALA A 39 8.28 -2.05 -33.29
C ALA A 39 8.30 -3.35 -34.10
N GLU A 40 8.02 -4.49 -33.48
CA GLU A 40 7.92 -5.79 -34.16
C GLU A 40 6.83 -5.85 -35.24
N ALA A 41 5.69 -5.17 -35.00
CA ALA A 41 4.60 -5.12 -35.95
C ALA A 41 4.91 -4.26 -37.19
N ASP A 42 5.86 -3.33 -37.08
CA ASP A 42 6.29 -2.42 -38.13
C ASP A 42 7.27 -3.08 -39.13
N ALA A 43 6.82 -4.14 -39.79
CA ALA A 43 7.66 -5.00 -40.64
C ALA A 43 8.32 -4.31 -41.85
N ASP A 44 7.93 -3.09 -42.19
CA ASP A 44 8.50 -2.29 -43.29
C ASP A 44 9.54 -1.25 -42.79
N ASP A 45 9.85 -1.22 -41.48
CA ASP A 45 10.73 -0.24 -40.82
C ASP A 45 10.27 1.22 -41.08
N ASP A 46 8.96 1.45 -41.11
CA ASP A 46 8.38 2.76 -41.42
C ASP A 46 8.47 3.73 -40.21
N ILE A 47 8.64 3.24 -38.98
CA ILE A 47 8.85 3.97 -37.73
C ILE A 47 10.34 3.93 -37.37
N ASP A 48 10.97 5.10 -37.17
CA ASP A 48 12.40 5.14 -36.81
C ASP A 48 12.63 5.13 -35.30
N VAL A 49 11.73 5.77 -34.54
CA VAL A 49 11.86 5.93 -33.07
C VAL A 49 10.50 5.75 -32.42
N VAL A 50 10.46 5.00 -31.32
CA VAL A 50 9.31 4.79 -30.45
C VAL A 50 9.68 5.29 -29.05
N VAL A 51 9.15 6.45 -28.67
CA VAL A 51 9.37 7.03 -27.33
C VAL A 51 8.10 6.81 -26.51
N VAL A 52 8.26 6.14 -25.37
CA VAL A 52 7.13 5.68 -24.55
C VAL A 52 7.27 6.10 -23.07
N GLY A 53 6.30 5.66 -22.29
CA GLY A 53 6.22 5.83 -20.85
C GLY A 53 4.86 5.34 -20.38
N ASP A 54 4.79 4.65 -19.26
CA ASP A 54 3.59 4.22 -18.51
C ASP A 54 4.09 3.45 -17.27
N ASP A 55 5.04 2.55 -17.53
CA ASP A 55 5.60 1.61 -16.55
C ASP A 55 6.71 2.23 -15.66
N GLU A 56 7.05 3.49 -15.92
CA GLU A 56 8.05 4.30 -15.21
C GLU A 56 9.47 3.67 -15.19
N GLN A 57 9.86 2.97 -16.26
CA GLN A 57 11.08 2.15 -16.31
C GLN A 57 12.32 2.92 -16.81
N PHE A 58 13.50 2.52 -16.32
CA PHE A 58 14.78 2.97 -16.88
C PHE A 58 15.10 2.14 -18.13
N TYR A 59 14.81 2.67 -19.32
CA TYR A 59 15.08 2.00 -20.59
C TYR A 59 15.80 2.96 -21.55
N PRO A 60 17.15 2.90 -21.59
CA PRO A 60 17.90 3.77 -22.49
C PRO A 60 17.54 3.49 -23.95
N PRO A 61 17.82 4.43 -24.87
CA PRO A 61 17.60 4.20 -26.28
C PRO A 61 18.27 2.89 -26.73
N GLU A 62 17.46 1.94 -27.22
CA GLU A 62 17.89 0.63 -27.69
C GLU A 62 17.25 0.30 -29.03
N ALA A 63 17.94 -0.49 -29.87
CA ALA A 63 17.39 -0.89 -31.16
C ALA A 63 16.53 -2.15 -31.01
N VAL A 64 15.25 -2.04 -31.37
CA VAL A 64 14.25 -3.12 -31.31
C VAL A 64 13.58 -3.21 -32.69
N ASP A 65 13.70 -4.36 -33.34
CA ASP A 65 13.09 -4.68 -34.65
C ASP A 65 13.00 -3.51 -35.66
N GLY A 66 14.13 -2.82 -35.88
CA GLY A 66 14.23 -1.74 -36.88
C GLY A 66 13.99 -0.32 -36.33
N SER A 67 13.31 -0.21 -35.19
CA SER A 67 13.07 1.03 -34.45
C SER A 67 14.09 1.27 -33.33
N ILE A 68 14.14 2.50 -32.82
CA ILE A 68 14.81 2.86 -31.56
C ILE A 68 13.75 3.06 -30.48
N VAL A 69 13.75 2.23 -29.44
CA VAL A 69 12.80 2.31 -28.32
C VAL A 69 13.47 2.99 -27.12
N SER A 70 12.76 3.88 -26.43
CA SER A 70 13.25 4.51 -25.20
C SER A 70 12.12 4.88 -24.23
N GLU A 71 12.40 4.70 -22.94
CA GLU A 71 11.62 5.25 -21.83
C GLU A 71 12.56 5.93 -20.81
N ALA A 72 12.18 7.14 -20.38
CA ALA A 72 13.03 7.99 -19.52
C ALA A 72 12.65 7.92 -18.04
N ARG A 73 12.16 6.76 -17.57
CA ARG A 73 11.60 6.59 -16.22
C ARG A 73 10.45 7.58 -15.97
N ALA A 74 10.25 8.00 -14.73
CA ALA A 74 9.24 8.98 -14.33
C ALA A 74 9.83 10.19 -13.60
N ARG A 75 8.96 11.17 -13.29
CA ARG A 75 9.26 12.38 -12.49
C ARG A 75 10.36 13.26 -13.06
N ALA A 76 10.62 13.15 -14.37
CA ALA A 76 11.74 13.80 -15.05
C ALA A 76 13.10 13.46 -14.41
N ALA A 77 13.26 12.25 -13.88
CA ALA A 77 14.53 11.76 -13.33
C ALA A 77 15.61 11.65 -14.43
N TYR A 78 15.20 11.37 -15.67
CA TYR A 78 16.07 11.33 -16.84
C TYR A 78 15.47 12.11 -18.00
N LEU A 79 16.34 12.61 -18.87
CA LEU A 79 16.01 13.11 -20.20
C LEU A 79 16.56 12.12 -21.23
N SER A 80 15.69 11.56 -22.07
CA SER A 80 16.13 10.75 -23.21
C SER A 80 16.60 11.65 -24.34
N GLU A 81 17.86 11.48 -24.75
CA GLU A 81 18.47 12.15 -25.90
C GLU A 81 18.78 11.12 -26.99
N ILE A 82 18.27 11.34 -28.20
CA ILE A 82 18.49 10.47 -29.37
C ILE A 82 18.91 11.35 -30.55
N GLU A 83 20.16 11.19 -30.99
CA GLU A 83 20.71 11.85 -32.18
C GLU A 83 20.61 10.93 -33.40
N LEU A 84 19.90 11.36 -34.44
CA LEU A 84 19.75 10.63 -35.70
C LEU A 84 20.61 11.24 -36.82
N THR A 85 21.36 10.40 -37.53
CA THR A 85 22.04 10.78 -38.77
C THR A 85 21.21 10.39 -39.99
N VAL A 86 20.55 11.37 -40.61
CA VAL A 86 19.71 11.17 -41.80
C VAL A 86 20.50 11.44 -43.09
N LYS A 87 20.44 10.52 -44.05
CA LYS A 87 21.02 10.68 -45.40
C LYS A 87 20.06 10.16 -46.44
N ASP A 88 19.89 10.93 -47.52
CA ASP A 88 19.03 10.57 -48.66
C ASP A 88 17.59 10.19 -48.26
N GLY A 89 17.09 10.76 -47.16
CA GLY A 89 15.74 10.52 -46.63
C GLY A 89 15.62 9.33 -45.66
N GLU A 90 16.74 8.70 -45.29
CA GLU A 90 16.77 7.50 -44.43
C GLU A 90 17.65 7.73 -43.18
N VAL A 91 17.27 7.17 -42.04
CA VAL A 91 18.13 7.12 -40.84
C VAL A 91 19.25 6.11 -41.08
N THR A 92 20.51 6.56 -41.04
CA THR A 92 21.69 5.73 -41.35
C THR A 92 22.54 5.33 -40.14
N SER A 93 22.39 6.05 -39.04
CA SER A 93 23.00 5.74 -37.74
C SER A 93 22.35 6.60 -36.66
N TRP A 94 22.46 6.17 -35.41
CA TRP A 94 22.01 6.92 -34.25
C TRP A 94 22.98 6.78 -33.07
N GLU A 95 22.93 7.75 -32.17
CA GLU A 95 23.54 7.71 -30.84
C GLU A 95 22.45 8.12 -29.84
N GLY A 96 22.41 7.53 -28.65
CA GLY A 96 21.41 7.88 -27.65
C GLY A 96 21.83 7.55 -26.22
N GLU A 97 21.30 8.32 -25.28
CA GLU A 97 21.54 8.15 -23.85
C GLU A 97 20.37 8.67 -23.00
N LEU A 98 20.30 8.20 -21.75
CA LEU A 98 19.48 8.83 -20.71
C LEU A 98 20.37 9.74 -19.87
N ILE A 99 20.08 11.04 -19.91
CA ILE A 99 20.78 12.06 -19.13
C ILE A 99 20.09 12.17 -17.77
N GLU A 100 20.78 11.78 -16.71
CA GLU A 100 20.27 11.93 -15.34
C GLU A 100 20.08 13.41 -14.97
N VAL A 101 18.90 13.75 -14.46
CA VAL A 101 18.59 15.09 -13.96
C VAL A 101 18.97 15.14 -12.48
N THR A 102 20.07 15.82 -12.18
CA THR A 102 20.61 15.95 -10.82
C THR A 102 20.53 17.39 -10.31
N ASP A 103 20.72 17.58 -9.01
CA ASP A 103 20.81 18.91 -8.39
C ASP A 103 22.02 19.73 -8.85
N ASP A 104 23.00 19.12 -9.54
CA ASP A 104 24.15 19.81 -10.11
C ASP A 104 23.81 20.59 -11.39
N VAL A 105 22.63 20.35 -11.98
CA VAL A 105 22.15 21.08 -13.16
C VAL A 105 21.59 22.44 -12.75
N GLU A 106 22.12 23.52 -13.32
CA GLU A 106 21.62 24.87 -13.04
C GLU A 106 20.16 25.02 -13.50
N LYS A 107 19.27 25.34 -12.56
CA LYS A 107 17.84 25.53 -12.85
C LYS A 107 17.63 26.79 -13.69
N ASP A 108 16.82 26.69 -14.74
CA ASP A 108 16.48 27.87 -15.55
C ASP A 108 15.75 28.91 -14.66
N PRO A 109 16.22 30.18 -14.62
CA PRO A 109 15.66 31.18 -13.72
C PRO A 109 14.23 31.60 -14.11
N THR A 110 13.84 31.45 -15.37
CA THR A 110 12.48 31.78 -15.83
C THR A 110 11.51 30.70 -15.36
N ALA A 111 11.83 29.43 -15.60
CA ALA A 111 11.04 28.30 -15.12
C ALA A 111 10.93 28.29 -13.59
N SER A 112 12.06 28.52 -12.90
CA SER A 112 12.09 28.61 -11.44
C SER A 112 11.19 29.74 -10.92
N GLY A 113 11.22 30.92 -11.56
CA GLY A 113 10.35 32.04 -11.20
C GLY A 113 8.87 31.70 -11.33
N ILE A 114 8.46 31.06 -12.43
CA ILE A 114 7.07 30.61 -12.64
C ILE A 114 6.63 29.64 -11.54
N ILE A 115 7.47 28.65 -11.22
CA ILE A 115 7.16 27.64 -10.18
C ILE A 115 7.05 28.32 -8.80
N THR A 116 8.01 29.14 -8.42
CA THR A 116 8.01 29.83 -7.12
C THR A 116 6.81 30.75 -6.97
N ASP A 117 6.42 31.49 -8.01
CA ASP A 117 5.26 32.38 -7.96
C ASP A 117 3.96 31.59 -7.71
N TYR A 118 3.74 30.47 -8.42
CA TYR A 118 2.56 29.62 -8.19
C TYR A 118 2.57 28.94 -6.82
N ARG A 119 3.72 28.40 -6.39
CA ARG A 119 3.85 27.80 -5.05
C ARG A 119 3.49 28.79 -3.95
N ALA A 120 3.93 30.04 -4.08
CA ALA A 120 3.61 31.11 -3.15
C ALA A 120 2.13 31.52 -3.21
N GLU A 121 1.51 31.56 -4.40
CA GLU A 121 0.09 31.91 -4.58
C GLU A 121 -0.85 30.94 -3.86
N VAL A 122 -0.58 29.64 -3.95
CA VAL A 122 -1.38 28.59 -3.32
C VAL A 122 -0.86 28.16 -1.94
N GLY A 123 0.23 28.78 -1.46
CA GLY A 123 0.77 28.55 -0.13
C GLY A 123 1.40 27.18 0.09
N LEU A 124 1.94 26.54 -0.94
CA LEU A 124 2.54 25.19 -0.83
C LEU A 124 3.76 25.16 0.10
N ASP A 125 4.45 26.27 0.28
CA ASP A 125 5.59 26.36 1.20
C ASP A 125 5.17 26.70 2.65
N SER A 126 3.86 26.80 2.92
CA SER A 126 3.35 27.07 4.27
C SER A 126 3.39 25.80 5.12
N VAL A 127 3.96 25.90 6.32
CA VAL A 127 3.91 24.84 7.33
C VAL A 127 2.46 24.62 7.77
N ILE A 128 2.03 23.37 7.74
CA ILE A 128 0.68 22.92 8.11
C ILE A 128 0.68 22.32 9.51
N VAL A 129 1.68 21.49 9.83
CA VAL A 129 1.81 20.79 11.11
C VAL A 129 3.26 20.40 11.38
N GLU A 130 3.60 20.07 12.62
CA GLU A 130 4.90 19.47 13.00
C GLU A 130 4.73 17.95 13.23
N ALA A 131 5.47 17.13 12.49
CA ALA A 131 5.45 15.67 12.62
C ALA A 131 6.56 15.18 13.56
N GLU A 132 6.21 14.38 14.56
CA GLU A 132 7.15 13.78 15.52
C GLU A 132 7.74 12.46 14.99
N SER A 133 7.07 11.81 14.05
CA SER A 133 7.51 10.60 13.33
C SER A 133 7.66 10.86 11.82
N PRO A 134 8.45 10.04 11.10
CA PRO A 134 8.47 10.08 9.65
C PRO A 134 7.12 9.69 9.05
N LEU A 135 6.72 10.37 7.98
CA LEU A 135 5.52 10.05 7.20
C LEU A 135 5.95 9.33 5.92
N ASP A 136 5.84 8.00 5.93
CA ASP A 136 6.23 7.16 4.81
C ASP A 136 5.11 7.13 3.75
N ALA A 137 5.39 7.68 2.57
CA ALA A 137 4.53 7.61 1.38
C ALA A 137 5.23 6.87 0.22
N THR A 138 6.19 6.01 0.52
CA THR A 138 6.88 5.17 -0.47
C THR A 138 5.96 4.11 -1.04
N PHE A 139 6.15 3.77 -2.32
CA PHE A 139 5.34 2.72 -2.94
C PHE A 139 5.61 1.35 -2.32
N GLY A 140 6.88 1.06 -2.01
CA GLY A 140 7.27 -0.17 -1.34
C GLY A 140 6.74 -0.32 0.09
N SER A 141 6.12 0.70 0.68
CA SER A 141 5.36 0.55 1.92
C SER A 141 3.87 0.52 1.65
N ASN A 142 3.34 1.52 0.93
CA ASN A 142 1.91 1.67 0.72
C ASN A 142 1.27 0.49 -0.02
N TYR A 143 1.97 -0.15 -0.96
CA TYR A 143 1.44 -1.30 -1.72
C TYR A 143 1.61 -2.65 -1.00
N HIS A 144 2.28 -2.70 0.15
CA HIS A 144 2.63 -3.97 0.79
C HIS A 144 2.15 -4.09 2.24
N ARG A 145 1.89 -2.97 2.92
CA ARG A 145 1.60 -2.97 4.37
C ARG A 145 0.84 -1.74 4.83
N GLU A 146 0.32 -1.82 6.04
CA GLU A 146 -0.15 -0.67 6.79
C GLU A 146 0.99 0.33 7.03
N THR A 147 0.67 1.62 6.88
CA THR A 147 1.60 2.72 7.14
C THR A 147 0.95 3.73 8.08
N GLY A 148 1.74 4.33 8.98
CA GLY A 148 1.23 5.40 9.83
C GLY A 148 0.69 6.58 8.99
N TYR A 149 1.30 6.90 7.85
CA TYR A 149 0.79 7.99 7.03
C TYR A 149 -0.54 7.63 6.34
N GLY A 150 -0.68 6.38 5.86
CA GLY A 150 -1.94 5.84 5.38
C GLY A 150 -3.04 5.92 6.44
N ASN A 151 -2.73 5.49 7.67
CA ASN A 151 -3.63 5.58 8.82
C ASN A 151 -4.11 7.02 9.07
N LEU A 152 -3.19 7.99 9.05
CA LEU A 152 -3.54 9.39 9.24
C LEU A 152 -4.49 9.91 8.15
N ILE A 153 -4.25 9.51 6.89
CA ILE A 153 -5.09 9.94 5.76
C ILE A 153 -6.50 9.37 5.88
N THR A 154 -6.62 8.08 6.20
CA THR A 154 -7.92 7.42 6.37
C THR A 154 -8.63 7.87 7.63
N ASP A 155 -7.92 8.21 8.71
CA ASP A 155 -8.50 8.84 9.90
C ASP A 155 -9.11 10.20 9.57
N ALA A 156 -8.40 11.01 8.78
CA ALA A 156 -8.94 12.30 8.33
C ALA A 156 -10.21 12.12 7.48
N MET A 157 -10.22 11.14 6.57
CA MET A 157 -11.40 10.80 5.77
C MET A 157 -12.58 10.38 6.65
N ARG A 158 -12.34 9.45 7.58
CA ARG A 158 -13.36 8.91 8.48
C ARG A 158 -13.93 9.98 9.40
N GLU A 159 -13.08 10.78 10.05
CA GLU A 159 -13.49 11.87 10.94
C GLU A 159 -14.34 12.91 10.19
N ARG A 160 -13.94 13.27 8.96
CA ARG A 160 -14.68 14.24 8.14
C ARG A 160 -16.03 13.69 7.67
N ALA A 161 -16.11 12.40 7.35
CA ALA A 161 -17.34 11.76 6.91
C ALA A 161 -18.30 11.41 8.06
N ASP A 162 -17.82 11.37 9.30
CA ASP A 162 -18.53 10.75 10.44
C ASP A 162 -18.94 9.29 10.11
N ALA A 163 -18.05 8.58 9.41
CA ALA A 163 -18.28 7.24 8.89
C ALA A 163 -17.73 6.15 9.82
N ASP A 164 -18.25 4.92 9.69
CA ASP A 164 -17.77 3.76 10.45
C ASP A 164 -16.35 3.39 10.01
N VAL A 165 -16.13 3.34 8.69
CA VAL A 165 -14.88 2.90 8.05
C VAL A 165 -14.40 3.94 7.04
N ALA A 166 -13.09 4.05 6.85
CA ALA A 166 -12.52 4.70 5.67
C ALA A 166 -11.52 3.80 4.97
N ILE A 167 -11.51 3.85 3.63
CA ILE A 167 -10.58 3.07 2.78
C ILE A 167 -10.03 4.01 1.71
N THR A 168 -8.71 3.96 1.50
CA THR A 168 -8.08 4.57 0.32
C THR A 168 -7.15 3.58 -0.36
N ASN A 169 -7.18 3.56 -1.69
CA ASN A 169 -6.30 2.75 -2.52
C ASN A 169 -4.86 3.24 -2.41
N SER A 170 -3.88 2.33 -2.39
CA SER A 170 -2.46 2.69 -2.25
C SER A 170 -1.95 3.57 -3.40
N GLY A 171 -2.48 3.37 -4.60
CA GLY A 171 -2.20 4.22 -5.76
C GLY A 171 -2.71 5.67 -5.63
N GLY A 172 -3.54 5.98 -4.65
CA GLY A 172 -3.95 7.35 -4.31
C GLY A 172 -2.91 8.10 -3.47
N ILE A 173 -2.01 7.39 -2.79
CA ILE A 173 -0.93 7.93 -1.96
C ILE A 173 0.36 7.93 -2.79
N ARG A 174 0.80 9.12 -3.17
CA ARG A 174 1.90 9.37 -4.11
C ARG A 174 3.12 9.95 -3.41
N SER A 175 4.04 10.47 -4.22
CA SER A 175 5.38 11.01 -3.91
C SER A 175 6.52 10.01 -4.00
N ASP A 176 6.30 8.75 -3.58
CA ASP A 176 7.39 7.78 -3.40
C ASP A 176 8.52 8.35 -2.52
N SER A 177 8.14 8.91 -1.37
CA SER A 177 9.04 9.69 -0.50
C SER A 177 8.66 9.56 0.96
N VAL A 178 9.61 9.87 1.85
CA VAL A 178 9.40 9.97 3.30
C VAL A 178 9.52 11.43 3.72
N TYR A 179 8.51 11.94 4.42
CA TYR A 179 8.49 13.31 4.93
C TYR A 179 8.75 13.36 6.44
N GLY A 180 9.26 14.48 6.92
CA GLY A 180 9.58 14.67 8.34
C GLY A 180 10.69 13.72 8.85
N PRO A 181 10.84 13.58 10.18
CA PRO A 181 10.18 14.37 11.23
C PRO A 181 10.47 15.87 11.10
N GLY A 182 9.57 16.71 11.61
CA GLY A 182 9.67 18.17 11.57
C GLY A 182 8.51 18.84 10.84
N GLU A 183 8.76 20.03 10.28
CA GLU A 183 7.74 20.83 9.60
C GLU A 183 7.24 20.11 8.33
N ILE A 184 5.93 19.90 8.25
CA ILE A 184 5.23 19.39 7.07
C ILE A 184 4.51 20.55 6.40
N THR A 185 4.74 20.73 5.11
CA THR A 185 4.17 21.83 4.32
C THR A 185 2.94 21.40 3.52
N GLY A 186 2.17 22.37 3.02
CA GLY A 186 1.05 22.09 2.13
C GLY A 186 1.49 21.42 0.82
N GLY A 187 2.71 21.71 0.35
CA GLY A 187 3.33 21.08 -0.80
C GLY A 187 3.66 19.62 -0.58
N ASP A 188 4.06 19.24 0.64
CA ASP A 188 4.32 17.84 0.98
C ASP A 188 3.02 17.03 0.89
N ILE A 189 1.94 17.52 1.50
CA ILE A 189 0.62 16.86 1.46
C ILE A 189 0.06 16.83 0.02
N PHE A 190 0.27 17.89 -0.77
CA PHE A 190 -0.16 17.92 -2.18
C PHE A 190 0.61 16.93 -3.05
N ASN A 191 1.92 16.76 -2.82
CA ASN A 191 2.71 15.75 -3.52
C ASN A 191 2.27 14.32 -3.17
N THR A 192 1.81 14.10 -1.93
CA THR A 192 1.24 12.82 -1.49
C THR A 192 -0.16 12.57 -2.05
N LEU A 193 -1.03 13.58 -2.10
CA LEU A 193 -2.42 13.46 -2.57
C LEU A 193 -2.66 14.35 -3.80
N PRO A 194 -2.01 14.08 -4.95
CA PRO A 194 -1.97 15.01 -6.08
C PRO A 194 -3.24 14.98 -6.94
N PHE A 195 -4.07 13.95 -6.78
CA PHE A 195 -5.24 13.75 -7.62
C PHE A 195 -6.40 14.63 -7.14
N PRO A 196 -7.23 15.15 -8.06
CA PRO A 196 -8.40 15.95 -7.72
C PRO A 196 -9.57 15.07 -7.25
N ASN A 197 -9.29 14.06 -6.43
CA ASN A 197 -10.30 13.17 -5.86
C ASN A 197 -11.06 13.91 -4.75
N SER A 198 -12.37 13.67 -4.67
CA SER A 198 -13.21 14.17 -3.57
C SER A 198 -13.62 13.06 -2.60
N LEU A 199 -14.03 13.41 -1.39
CA LEU A 199 -14.56 12.45 -0.42
C LEU A 199 -16.00 12.02 -0.78
N VAL A 200 -16.26 10.72 -0.78
CA VAL A 200 -17.57 10.09 -0.98
C VAL A 200 -17.82 9.09 0.13
N THR A 201 -19.01 9.11 0.73
CA THR A 201 -19.46 8.13 1.72
C THR A 201 -20.47 7.19 1.07
N LEU A 202 -20.18 5.89 1.12
CA LEU A 202 -21.01 4.81 0.60
C LEU A 202 -21.69 4.07 1.75
N GLU A 203 -22.82 3.44 1.47
CA GLU A 203 -23.48 2.47 2.36
C GLU A 203 -23.17 1.07 1.86
N LEU A 204 -22.53 0.22 2.67
CA LEU A 204 -22.21 -1.17 2.34
C LEU A 204 -22.80 -2.11 3.40
N THR A 205 -23.18 -3.33 2.98
CA THR A 205 -23.36 -4.41 3.96
C THR A 205 -22.02 -4.89 4.52
N GLY A 206 -22.03 -5.64 5.63
CA GLY A 206 -20.81 -6.28 6.13
C GLY A 206 -20.17 -7.21 5.08
N GLU A 207 -20.97 -8.02 4.39
CA GLU A 207 -20.50 -8.87 3.29
C GLU A 207 -19.85 -8.04 2.16
N GLU A 208 -20.47 -6.92 1.75
CA GLU A 208 -19.91 -6.04 0.71
C GLU A 208 -18.63 -5.32 1.15
N LEU A 209 -18.49 -5.03 2.45
CA LEU A 209 -17.26 -4.49 3.02
C LEU A 209 -16.12 -5.52 2.93
N VAL A 210 -16.39 -6.79 3.25
CA VAL A 210 -15.40 -7.88 3.10
C VAL A 210 -15.00 -8.03 1.64
N GLU A 211 -15.96 -8.10 0.71
CA GLU A 211 -15.67 -8.18 -0.74
C GLU A 211 -14.77 -7.02 -1.21
N ALA A 212 -15.01 -5.81 -0.68
CA ALA A 212 -14.19 -4.66 -1.01
C ALA A 212 -12.76 -4.77 -0.47
N LEU A 213 -12.58 -5.25 0.77
CA LEU A 213 -11.26 -5.48 1.36
C LEU A 213 -10.50 -6.58 0.59
N GLU A 214 -11.15 -7.70 0.27
CA GLU A 214 -10.58 -8.81 -0.50
C GLU A 214 -10.14 -8.39 -1.90
N SER A 215 -10.86 -7.46 -2.54
CA SER A 215 -10.53 -6.99 -3.89
C SER A 215 -9.14 -6.37 -4.02
N GLN A 216 -8.50 -6.02 -2.89
CA GLN A 216 -7.18 -5.42 -2.84
C GLN A 216 -6.12 -6.34 -2.23
N ILE A 217 -6.41 -7.62 -2.10
CA ILE A 217 -5.39 -8.65 -1.91
C ILE A 217 -5.00 -9.13 -3.32
N VAL A 218 -3.83 -8.68 -3.80
CA VAL A 218 -3.42 -8.87 -5.21
C VAL A 218 -2.18 -9.74 -5.30
N THR A 219 -2.16 -10.66 -6.28
CA THR A 219 -1.03 -11.54 -6.55
C THR A 219 0.09 -10.77 -7.26
N LEU A 220 1.32 -10.89 -6.75
CA LEU A 220 2.52 -10.42 -7.43
C LEU A 220 3.03 -11.50 -8.38
N GLU A 221 2.92 -11.26 -9.68
CA GLU A 221 3.47 -12.12 -10.71
C GLU A 221 4.72 -11.50 -11.35
N SER A 222 5.76 -12.32 -11.57
CA SER A 222 6.85 -11.93 -12.48
C SER A 222 6.46 -12.17 -13.94
N GLU A 223 7.14 -11.48 -14.86
CA GLU A 223 7.04 -11.71 -16.32
C GLU A 223 7.33 -13.16 -16.74
N THR A 224 8.05 -13.91 -15.89
CA THR A 224 8.33 -15.34 -16.12
C THR A 224 7.26 -16.28 -15.56
N GLY A 225 6.16 -15.74 -15.01
CA GLY A 225 5.05 -16.47 -14.42
C GLY A 225 5.36 -17.08 -13.05
N GLN A 226 6.35 -16.54 -12.32
CA GLN A 226 6.56 -16.89 -10.91
C GLN A 226 5.62 -16.07 -10.03
N ASN A 227 4.81 -16.74 -9.21
CA ASN A 227 4.05 -16.12 -8.13
C ASN A 227 5.02 -15.78 -6.98
N LEU A 228 5.07 -14.49 -6.61
CA LEU A 228 5.94 -13.91 -5.59
C LEU A 228 5.19 -13.67 -4.25
N GLY A 229 3.98 -14.21 -4.14
CA GLY A 229 3.03 -13.99 -3.05
C GLY A 229 2.07 -12.85 -3.32
N GLU A 230 1.25 -12.54 -2.33
CA GLU A 230 0.19 -11.55 -2.37
C GLU A 230 0.53 -10.33 -1.52
N GLU A 231 -0.03 -9.19 -1.90
CA GLU A 231 0.11 -7.91 -1.20
C GLU A 231 -1.24 -7.25 -0.94
N VAL A 232 -1.28 -6.35 0.05
CA VAL A 232 -2.44 -5.51 0.36
C VAL A 232 -2.29 -4.13 -0.26
N SER A 233 -3.20 -3.77 -1.17
CA SER A 233 -3.13 -2.53 -1.98
C SER A 233 -4.05 -1.41 -1.48
N GLN A 234 -4.22 -1.30 -0.16
CA GLN A 234 -5.08 -0.31 0.47
C GLN A 234 -4.57 0.16 1.85
N GLN A 235 -5.11 1.26 2.33
CA GLN A 235 -4.99 1.73 3.72
C GLN A 235 -6.38 1.94 4.29
N THR A 236 -6.56 1.73 5.60
CA THR A 236 -7.89 1.73 6.25
C THR A 236 -7.94 2.52 7.55
N SER A 237 -9.14 2.86 8.01
CA SER A 237 -9.44 3.39 9.36
C SER A 237 -10.79 2.86 9.83
N GLY A 238 -10.93 2.61 11.13
CA GLY A 238 -12.17 2.13 11.74
C GLY A 238 -12.47 0.65 11.51
N VAL A 239 -11.61 -0.07 10.80
CA VAL A 239 -11.70 -1.52 10.57
C VAL A 239 -10.35 -2.17 10.87
N ARG A 240 -10.39 -3.33 11.52
CA ARG A 240 -9.26 -4.24 11.71
C ARG A 240 -9.60 -5.59 11.08
N PHE A 241 -8.66 -6.19 10.37
CA PHE A 241 -8.85 -7.50 9.74
C PHE A 241 -7.52 -8.23 9.53
N GLU A 242 -7.62 -9.54 9.36
CA GLU A 242 -6.54 -10.38 8.86
C GLU A 242 -6.69 -10.61 7.36
N TRP A 243 -5.56 -10.67 6.65
CA TRP A 243 -5.51 -11.10 5.25
C TRP A 243 -4.53 -12.24 5.05
N VAL A 244 -4.93 -13.20 4.22
CA VAL A 244 -4.21 -14.46 3.98
C VAL A 244 -3.55 -14.42 2.60
N PRO A 245 -2.21 -14.42 2.52
CA PRO A 245 -1.48 -14.31 1.27
C PRO A 245 -1.28 -15.70 0.63
N HIS A 246 -2.38 -16.35 0.22
CA HIS A 246 -2.34 -17.55 -0.59
C HIS A 246 -3.56 -17.64 -1.50
N GLU A 247 -3.38 -17.79 -2.81
CA GLU A 247 -4.49 -17.92 -3.78
C GLU A 247 -5.47 -19.08 -3.48
N ASP A 248 -5.01 -20.11 -2.76
CA ASP A 248 -5.83 -21.27 -2.36
C ASP A 248 -6.49 -21.10 -0.97
N ALA A 249 -6.39 -19.92 -0.34
CA ALA A 249 -7.03 -19.67 0.95
C ALA A 249 -8.57 -19.78 0.84
N ASP A 250 -9.19 -20.40 1.84
CA ASP A 250 -10.65 -20.50 1.90
C ASP A 250 -11.32 -19.12 2.05
N GLU A 251 -10.64 -18.20 2.74
CA GLU A 251 -11.03 -16.80 2.99
C GLU A 251 -9.79 -15.92 2.86
N LEU A 252 -9.79 -14.93 1.96
CA LEU A 252 -8.65 -14.02 1.77
C LEU A 252 -8.62 -12.94 2.86
N VAL A 253 -9.79 -12.58 3.40
CA VAL A 253 -9.96 -11.67 4.53
C VAL A 253 -10.79 -12.35 5.61
N ARG A 254 -10.32 -12.29 6.86
CA ARG A 254 -11.00 -12.88 8.03
C ARG A 254 -10.80 -12.02 9.28
N ASP A 255 -11.46 -12.43 10.37
CA ASP A 255 -11.47 -11.74 11.67
C ASP A 255 -11.68 -10.22 11.56
N VAL A 256 -12.75 -9.85 10.85
CA VAL A 256 -13.06 -8.44 10.59
C VAL A 256 -13.81 -7.86 11.78
N SER A 257 -13.30 -6.74 12.31
CA SER A 257 -13.97 -5.93 13.32
C SER A 257 -14.08 -4.48 12.86
N VAL A 258 -15.20 -3.84 13.21
CA VAL A 258 -15.47 -2.43 12.90
C VAL A 258 -15.75 -1.70 14.20
N GLY A 259 -14.93 -0.69 14.51
CA GLY A 259 -15.03 0.04 15.78
C GLY A 259 -14.88 -0.84 17.03
N GLY A 260 -14.07 -1.91 16.96
CA GLY A 260 -13.83 -2.84 18.05
C GLY A 260 -14.83 -4.00 18.17
N GLU A 261 -15.95 -3.93 17.44
CA GLU A 261 -16.97 -4.98 17.45
C GLU A 261 -16.81 -5.92 16.25
N PRO A 262 -16.97 -7.25 16.41
CA PRO A 262 -16.98 -8.18 15.29
C PRO A 262 -18.01 -7.77 14.23
N LEU A 263 -17.61 -7.85 12.96
CA LEU A 263 -18.45 -7.47 11.83
C LEU A 263 -19.74 -8.31 11.79
N ASP A 264 -20.89 -7.64 11.65
CA ASP A 264 -22.16 -8.29 11.30
C ASP A 264 -22.26 -8.32 9.77
N PRO A 265 -22.26 -9.52 9.13
CA PRO A 265 -22.33 -9.61 7.67
C PRO A 265 -23.61 -8.99 7.08
N ASP A 266 -24.72 -9.02 7.83
CA ASP A 266 -26.00 -8.41 7.45
C ASP A 266 -26.11 -6.94 7.92
N GLY A 267 -25.13 -6.45 8.68
CA GLY A 267 -25.02 -5.09 9.16
C GLY A 267 -24.85 -4.08 8.02
N THR A 268 -25.05 -2.80 8.29
CA THR A 268 -24.89 -1.72 7.32
C THR A 268 -23.89 -0.71 7.86
N TYR A 269 -22.90 -0.37 7.05
CA TYR A 269 -21.76 0.45 7.43
C TYR A 269 -21.60 1.62 6.47
N GLU A 270 -21.39 2.82 7.01
CA GLU A 270 -20.98 3.98 6.23
C GLU A 270 -19.48 3.93 6.00
N VAL A 271 -19.07 3.91 4.73
CA VAL A 271 -17.67 3.72 4.31
C VAL A 271 -17.21 4.92 3.48
N ALA A 272 -16.26 5.68 4.03
CA ALA A 272 -15.65 6.83 3.38
C ALA A 272 -14.53 6.41 2.43
N VAL A 273 -14.67 6.78 1.16
CA VAL A 273 -13.70 6.48 0.09
C VAL A 273 -13.43 7.74 -0.74
N ASN A 274 -12.40 7.68 -1.58
CA ASN A 274 -12.18 8.72 -2.57
C ASN A 274 -13.03 8.51 -3.83
N SER A 275 -13.33 9.58 -4.56
CA SER A 275 -14.22 9.55 -5.72
C SER A 275 -13.75 8.65 -6.86
N TYR A 276 -12.45 8.38 -6.98
CA TYR A 276 -11.94 7.44 -7.98
C TYR A 276 -12.38 6.00 -7.63
N MET A 277 -12.22 5.60 -6.37
CA MET A 277 -12.69 4.29 -5.88
C MET A 277 -14.21 4.17 -5.94
N ALA A 278 -14.96 5.20 -5.56
CA ALA A 278 -16.43 5.19 -5.60
C ALA A 278 -17.00 4.92 -7.02
N ASN A 279 -16.20 5.13 -8.06
CA ASN A 279 -16.56 4.86 -9.46
C ASN A 279 -15.91 3.55 -10.00
N GLY A 280 -15.46 2.64 -9.14
CA GLY A 280 -14.86 1.36 -9.53
C GLY A 280 -13.37 1.41 -9.85
N GLY A 281 -12.69 2.53 -9.55
CA GLY A 281 -11.24 2.65 -9.70
C GLY A 281 -10.50 1.59 -8.89
N SER A 282 -9.33 1.14 -9.37
CA SER A 282 -8.52 0.07 -8.76
C SER A 282 -9.24 -1.28 -8.60
N GLY A 283 -10.35 -1.50 -9.33
CA GLY A 283 -11.09 -2.77 -9.29
C GLY A 283 -12.02 -2.93 -8.08
N TYR A 284 -12.20 -1.88 -7.26
CA TYR A 284 -13.13 -1.93 -6.14
C TYR A 284 -14.58 -2.13 -6.61
N PRO A 285 -15.36 -3.01 -5.96
CA PRO A 285 -16.74 -3.32 -6.36
C PRO A 285 -17.75 -2.27 -5.87
N PHE A 286 -17.43 -0.98 -5.98
CA PHE A 286 -18.26 0.12 -5.45
C PHE A 286 -19.24 0.71 -6.48
N GLU A 287 -19.16 0.28 -7.74
CA GLU A 287 -20.12 0.71 -8.75
C GLU A 287 -21.55 0.40 -8.30
N GLU A 288 -22.45 1.36 -8.44
CA GLU A 288 -23.87 1.25 -8.08
C GLU A 288 -24.19 1.13 -6.58
N LYS A 289 -23.19 1.15 -5.67
CA LYS A 289 -23.45 1.18 -4.22
C LYS A 289 -24.16 2.49 -3.82
N PRO A 290 -25.07 2.46 -2.81
CA PRO A 290 -25.76 3.67 -2.37
C PRO A 290 -24.77 4.72 -1.86
N VAL A 291 -24.89 5.94 -2.37
CA VAL A 291 -24.11 7.10 -1.92
C VAL A 291 -24.89 7.82 -0.81
N VAL A 292 -24.31 7.88 0.39
CA VAL A 292 -24.84 8.66 1.53
C VAL A 292 -24.52 10.14 1.32
N GLU A 293 -23.25 10.46 1.01
CA GLU A 293 -22.78 11.81 0.74
C GLU A 293 -21.68 11.82 -0.34
N ALA A 294 -21.69 12.85 -1.19
CA ALA A 294 -20.56 13.22 -2.04
C ALA A 294 -20.26 14.71 -1.81
N THR A 295 -19.09 14.99 -1.22
CA THR A 295 -18.80 16.31 -0.63
C THR A 295 -18.35 17.38 -1.64
N ASP A 296 -17.93 16.97 -2.85
CA ASP A 296 -17.14 17.78 -3.80
C ASP A 296 -15.85 18.40 -3.19
N GLU A 297 -15.49 18.02 -1.95
CA GLU A 297 -14.33 18.53 -1.23
C GLU A 297 -13.11 17.69 -1.60
N LEU A 298 -12.05 18.36 -2.06
CA LEU A 298 -10.81 17.68 -2.45
C LEU A 298 -10.17 17.00 -1.25
N LEU A 299 -9.78 15.73 -1.42
CA LEU A 299 -9.16 14.91 -0.38
C LEU A 299 -7.91 15.58 0.21
N VAL A 300 -7.06 16.18 -0.63
CA VAL A 300 -5.88 16.93 -0.18
C VAL A 300 -6.25 18.13 0.71
N THR A 301 -7.36 18.82 0.43
CA THR A 301 -7.79 19.98 1.23
C THR A 301 -8.33 19.54 2.57
N LEU A 302 -9.13 18.46 2.56
CA LEU A 302 -9.65 17.81 3.76
C LEU A 302 -8.50 17.38 4.69
N VAL A 303 -7.47 16.70 4.18
CA VAL A 303 -6.33 16.26 4.99
C VAL A 303 -5.53 17.46 5.51
N VAL A 304 -5.34 18.51 4.71
CA VAL A 304 -4.71 19.76 5.17
C VAL A 304 -5.50 20.37 6.33
N ASP A 305 -6.81 20.45 6.25
CA ASP A 305 -7.64 21.05 7.29
C ASP A 305 -7.68 20.19 8.55
N TYR A 306 -7.74 18.85 8.42
CA TYR A 306 -7.56 17.91 9.53
C TYR A 306 -6.23 18.13 10.28
N LEU A 307 -5.15 18.36 9.55
CA LEU A 307 -3.82 18.58 10.13
C LEU A 307 -3.67 19.95 10.79
N ARG A 308 -4.31 21.00 10.25
CA ARG A 308 -4.25 22.37 10.81
C ARG A 308 -4.87 22.50 12.20
N GLU A 309 -5.74 21.57 12.56
CA GLU A 309 -6.39 21.55 13.87
C GLU A 309 -5.50 20.94 14.97
N ARG A 310 -4.31 20.45 14.61
CA ARG A 310 -3.38 19.74 15.49
C ARG A 310 -2.06 20.53 15.59
N ASP A 311 -1.49 20.56 16.79
CA ASP A 311 -0.17 21.18 17.02
C ASP A 311 0.95 20.26 16.50
N THR A 312 0.88 18.97 16.85
CA THR A 312 1.79 17.92 16.37
C THR A 312 1.05 16.66 15.95
N ILE A 313 1.70 15.83 15.12
CA ILE A 313 1.21 14.50 14.73
C ILE A 313 2.32 13.46 14.91
N ALA A 314 1.92 12.24 15.26
CA ALA A 314 2.84 11.12 15.44
C ALA A 314 2.15 9.81 15.03
N PRO A 315 1.67 9.67 13.78
CA PRO A 315 0.92 8.48 13.41
C PRO A 315 1.81 7.24 13.44
N THR A 316 1.21 6.13 13.85
CA THR A 316 1.85 4.82 14.01
C THR A 316 1.10 3.76 13.21
N VAL A 317 1.76 2.62 13.00
CA VAL A 317 1.07 1.39 12.58
C VAL A 317 0.35 0.85 13.82
N GLU A 318 -0.90 0.47 13.67
CA GLU A 318 -1.84 0.09 14.74
C GLU A 318 -2.44 -1.30 14.48
N GLY A 319 -1.93 -2.05 13.51
CA GLY A 319 -2.38 -3.41 13.25
C GLY A 319 -3.78 -3.50 12.65
N ARG A 320 -4.20 -2.46 11.91
CA ARG A 320 -5.47 -2.39 11.16
C ARG A 320 -5.55 -3.44 10.05
N MET A 321 -4.41 -3.89 9.52
CA MET A 321 -4.35 -4.87 8.43
C MET A 321 -3.24 -5.90 8.69
N GLN A 322 -3.61 -7.05 9.27
CA GLN A 322 -2.63 -8.07 9.68
C GLN A 322 -2.45 -9.16 8.64
N ARG A 323 -1.22 -9.31 8.14
CA ARG A 323 -0.86 -10.45 7.28
C ARG A 323 -0.83 -11.73 8.11
N VAL A 324 -1.42 -12.81 7.61
CA VAL A 324 -1.33 -14.13 8.24
C VAL A 324 -0.97 -15.20 7.21
N ASP A 325 0.29 -15.66 7.26
CA ASP A 325 0.78 -16.70 6.36
C ASP A 325 0.47 -18.12 6.88
N ARG A 326 0.46 -18.30 8.20
CA ARG A 326 0.30 -19.60 8.87
C ARG A 326 -0.35 -19.46 10.24
N ASP A 327 -1.28 -20.36 10.53
CA ASP A 327 -1.87 -20.52 11.86
C ASP A 327 -1.04 -21.46 12.74
N LEU A 328 -0.89 -21.09 14.02
CA LEU A 328 -0.32 -21.94 15.06
C LEU A 328 -1.42 -22.81 15.68
N SER A 329 -1.32 -24.11 15.47
CA SER A 329 -2.26 -25.07 16.06
C SER A 329 -1.87 -25.48 17.49
N ASP A 330 -2.86 -26.00 18.24
CA ASP A 330 -2.66 -26.73 19.49
C ASP A 330 -1.88 -25.93 20.57
N ALA A 331 -2.51 -24.89 21.12
CA ALA A 331 -1.93 -24.10 22.20
C ALA A 331 -2.08 -24.77 23.58
N THR A 332 -1.02 -24.71 24.38
CA THR A 332 -1.12 -24.86 25.84
C THR A 332 -0.80 -23.54 26.52
N VAL A 333 -1.81 -22.98 27.19
CA VAL A 333 -1.69 -21.72 27.94
C VAL A 333 -1.55 -22.03 29.43
N THR A 334 -0.55 -21.44 30.07
CA THR A 334 -0.32 -21.60 31.51
C THR A 334 0.03 -20.28 32.16
N VAL A 335 -0.62 -19.97 33.29
CA VAL A 335 -0.18 -18.90 34.18
C VAL A 335 0.85 -19.47 35.15
N ASP A 336 2.10 -19.05 35.04
CA ASP A 336 3.27 -19.69 35.67
C ASP A 336 3.35 -19.51 37.21
N GLY A 337 2.35 -18.86 37.80
CA GLY A 337 2.27 -18.56 39.22
C GLY A 337 3.15 -17.40 39.69
N ASN A 338 3.90 -16.77 38.77
CA ASN A 338 4.71 -15.57 39.01
C ASN A 338 4.17 -14.33 38.28
N GLY A 339 2.91 -14.37 37.82
CA GLY A 339 2.29 -13.30 37.04
C GLY A 339 2.75 -13.27 35.59
N LYS A 340 3.01 -14.44 34.99
CA LYS A 340 3.30 -14.57 33.56
C LYS A 340 2.33 -15.54 32.93
N VAL A 341 1.88 -15.20 31.73
CA VAL A 341 1.16 -16.13 30.84
C VAL A 341 2.18 -16.70 29.87
N VAL A 342 2.24 -18.02 29.79
CA VAL A 342 3.12 -18.77 28.89
C VAL A 342 2.25 -19.58 27.94
N CYS A 343 2.32 -19.24 26.66
CA CYS A 343 1.69 -19.95 25.57
C CYS A 343 2.74 -20.82 24.86
N ARG A 344 2.45 -22.11 24.70
CA ARG A 344 3.27 -23.04 23.91
C ARG A 344 2.43 -23.57 22.75
N PHE A 345 2.96 -23.45 21.54
CA PHE A 345 2.33 -23.85 20.28
C PHE A 345 3.21 -24.87 19.55
N ASP A 346 2.56 -25.77 18.82
CA ASP A 346 3.23 -26.57 17.81
C ASP A 346 3.43 -25.69 16.55
N ALA A 347 4.67 -25.63 16.05
CA ALA A 347 5.01 -24.78 14.90
C ALA A 347 4.93 -25.57 13.58
N PRO A 348 4.42 -24.95 12.49
CA PRO A 348 4.41 -25.55 11.16
C PRO A 348 5.79 -26.00 10.68
N ASP A 349 5.80 -26.97 9.77
CA ASP A 349 7.03 -27.64 9.33
C ASP A 349 7.97 -26.72 8.54
N ASP A 350 7.42 -25.71 7.89
CA ASP A 350 8.09 -24.74 7.04
C ASP A 350 8.76 -23.58 7.79
N VAL A 351 8.45 -23.41 9.09
CA VAL A 351 9.05 -22.38 9.97
C VAL A 351 10.50 -22.74 10.30
N GLU A 352 11.45 -21.93 9.82
CA GLU A 352 12.88 -22.11 10.07
C GLU A 352 13.37 -21.32 11.30
N SER A 353 12.84 -20.12 11.51
CA SER A 353 13.17 -19.28 12.66
C SER A 353 12.04 -18.31 12.97
N VAL A 354 11.94 -17.85 14.23
CA VAL A 354 10.97 -16.83 14.65
C VAL A 354 11.74 -15.61 15.17
N ALA A 355 11.33 -14.42 14.73
CA ALA A 355 11.91 -13.16 15.17
C ALA A 355 11.42 -12.85 16.60
N GLU A 356 12.33 -12.94 17.57
CA GLU A 356 11.94 -12.87 18.98
C GLU A 356 11.37 -11.50 19.41
N ASP A 357 11.67 -10.43 18.66
CA ASP A 357 11.29 -9.04 18.93
C ASP A 357 10.02 -8.59 18.21
N THR A 358 9.31 -9.49 17.54
CA THR A 358 8.09 -9.17 16.77
C THR A 358 6.85 -9.86 17.31
N ALA A 359 6.98 -10.71 18.34
CA ALA A 359 5.83 -11.39 18.89
C ALA A 359 5.02 -10.47 19.81
N ALA A 360 3.75 -10.28 19.51
CA ALA A 360 2.84 -9.44 20.29
C ALA A 360 1.43 -10.04 20.32
N VAL A 361 0.70 -9.75 21.41
CA VAL A 361 -0.71 -10.09 21.56
C VAL A 361 -1.54 -8.85 21.30
N TRP A 362 -2.59 -8.97 20.49
CA TRP A 362 -3.43 -7.86 20.05
C TRP A 362 -4.89 -8.06 20.48
N SER A 363 -5.51 -6.99 20.96
CA SER A 363 -6.96 -6.93 21.22
C SER A 363 -7.71 -6.50 19.95
N PRO A 364 -9.00 -6.83 19.81
CA PRO A 364 -9.82 -6.41 18.65
C PRO A 364 -9.84 -4.89 18.46
N ASP A 365 -9.69 -4.14 19.55
CA ASP A 365 -9.63 -2.67 19.57
C ASP A 365 -8.29 -2.10 19.09
N GLY A 366 -7.27 -2.95 18.89
CA GLY A 366 -5.94 -2.58 18.41
C GLY A 366 -4.91 -2.32 19.51
N ASP A 367 -5.23 -2.58 20.78
CA ASP A 367 -4.25 -2.54 21.86
C ASP A 367 -3.32 -3.74 21.77
N ASP A 368 -2.01 -3.50 21.83
CA ASP A 368 -1.00 -4.55 21.72
C ASP A 368 -0.12 -4.68 22.97
N LEU A 369 0.40 -5.89 23.15
CA LEU A 369 1.35 -6.24 24.19
C LEU A 369 2.49 -7.08 23.62
N ASP A 370 3.68 -6.49 23.58
CA ASP A 370 4.92 -7.19 23.25
C ASP A 370 5.17 -8.39 24.18
N ALA A 371 5.64 -9.49 23.58
CA ALA A 371 6.11 -10.63 24.33
C ALA A 371 7.38 -10.30 25.11
N GLU A 372 7.41 -10.63 26.40
CA GLU A 372 8.64 -10.52 27.20
C GLU A 372 9.71 -11.52 26.79
N LYS A 373 9.28 -12.65 26.21
CA LYS A 373 10.17 -13.70 25.77
C LYS A 373 9.51 -14.58 24.71
N VAL A 374 10.26 -14.81 23.64
CA VAL A 374 9.96 -15.77 22.59
C VAL A 374 11.07 -16.81 22.54
N VAL A 375 10.72 -18.09 22.39
CA VAL A 375 11.68 -19.17 22.17
C VAL A 375 11.13 -20.11 21.12
N PHE A 376 11.80 -20.19 19.99
CA PHE A 376 11.55 -21.21 18.98
C PHE A 376 12.56 -22.35 19.12
N ASP A 377 12.06 -23.59 19.19
CA ASP A 377 12.87 -24.81 19.20
C ASP A 377 12.62 -25.59 17.89
N GLU A 378 13.59 -25.52 16.98
CA GLU A 378 13.53 -26.16 15.66
C GLU A 378 13.48 -27.70 15.76
N ASP A 379 14.18 -28.29 16.72
CA ASP A 379 14.24 -29.74 16.91
C ASP A 379 12.91 -30.29 17.47
N GLU A 380 12.28 -29.56 18.40
CA GLU A 380 10.98 -29.91 18.99
C GLU A 380 9.78 -29.37 18.19
N ARG A 381 10.02 -28.53 17.17
CA ARG A 381 8.98 -27.79 16.41
C ARG A 381 7.98 -27.08 17.32
N THR A 382 8.50 -26.30 18.26
CA THR A 382 7.66 -25.63 19.25
C THR A 382 8.01 -24.15 19.33
N LEU A 383 6.99 -23.30 19.33
CA LEU A 383 7.09 -21.90 19.72
C LEU A 383 6.57 -21.69 21.15
N VAL A 384 7.36 -21.02 21.99
CA VAL A 384 6.95 -20.59 23.33
C VAL A 384 6.97 -19.08 23.40
N VAL A 385 5.83 -18.48 23.71
CA VAL A 385 5.66 -17.04 23.91
C VAL A 385 5.25 -16.78 25.36
N ARG A 386 5.87 -15.78 25.97
CA ARG A 386 5.56 -15.36 27.34
C ARG A 386 5.27 -13.87 27.40
N VAL A 387 4.12 -13.54 27.96
CA VAL A 387 3.69 -12.15 28.24
C VAL A 387 3.54 -11.92 29.75
N ASP A 388 3.55 -10.65 30.16
CA ASP A 388 3.19 -10.28 31.53
C ASP A 388 1.67 -10.36 31.72
N ASP A 389 1.24 -10.98 32.82
CA ASP A 389 -0.16 -11.22 33.12
C ASP A 389 -0.91 -9.94 33.55
N ALA A 390 -0.20 -8.99 34.17
CA ALA A 390 -0.78 -7.71 34.55
C ALA A 390 -0.93 -6.80 33.32
N ASP A 391 0.10 -6.77 32.46
CA ASP A 391 0.04 -5.98 31.23
C ASP A 391 -1.02 -6.56 30.27
N LEU A 392 -1.17 -7.89 30.18
CA LEU A 392 -2.25 -8.53 29.40
C LEU A 392 -3.64 -8.20 29.97
N ALA A 393 -3.76 -8.00 31.28
CA ALA A 393 -5.03 -7.58 31.86
C ALA A 393 -5.36 -6.11 31.57
N GLU A 394 -4.36 -5.29 31.23
CA GLU A 394 -4.57 -3.91 30.80
C GLU A 394 -5.10 -3.85 29.35
N THR A 395 -4.74 -4.78 28.46
CA THR A 395 -5.23 -4.83 27.07
C THR A 395 -6.69 -5.28 26.93
N VAL A 396 -7.33 -5.71 28.02
CA VAL A 396 -8.74 -6.14 28.06
C VAL A 396 -9.50 -5.45 29.19
N ASP A 397 -9.02 -4.30 29.66
CA ASP A 397 -9.50 -3.70 30.90
C ASP A 397 -10.93 -3.16 30.80
N ASP A 398 -11.40 -2.82 29.60
CA ASP A 398 -12.75 -2.36 29.33
C ASP A 398 -13.81 -3.48 29.40
N ALA A 399 -13.40 -4.74 29.23
CA ALA A 399 -14.29 -5.90 29.27
C ALA A 399 -14.90 -6.16 30.67
N GLU A 400 -16.16 -6.62 30.72
CA GLU A 400 -16.88 -6.90 31.96
C GLU A 400 -16.48 -8.24 32.62
N ASP A 401 -16.86 -8.42 33.89
CA ASP A 401 -16.61 -9.69 34.61
C ASP A 401 -17.38 -10.84 33.97
N GLY A 402 -16.65 -11.85 33.50
CA GLY A 402 -17.17 -13.02 32.80
C GLY A 402 -17.17 -12.90 31.29
N ASP A 403 -16.70 -11.79 30.72
CA ASP A 403 -16.54 -11.66 29.27
C ASP A 403 -15.41 -12.55 28.75
N THR A 404 -15.59 -13.03 27.53
CA THR A 404 -14.54 -13.67 26.74
C THR A 404 -14.12 -12.69 25.67
N VAL A 405 -12.84 -12.32 25.68
CA VAL A 405 -12.25 -11.41 24.69
C VAL A 405 -11.36 -12.23 23.75
N PRO A 406 -11.61 -12.24 22.44
CA PRO A 406 -10.69 -12.83 21.48
C PRO A 406 -9.42 -11.97 21.41
N LEU A 407 -8.27 -12.61 21.35
CA LEU A 407 -6.96 -12.00 21.25
C LEU A 407 -6.15 -12.73 20.19
N ASP A 408 -5.33 -11.99 19.46
CA ASP A 408 -4.48 -12.56 18.42
C ASP A 408 -3.02 -12.47 18.83
N LEU A 409 -2.34 -13.61 18.84
CA LEU A 409 -0.89 -13.62 18.94
C LEU A 409 -0.30 -13.64 17.56
N TYR A 410 0.54 -12.67 17.24
CA TYR A 410 1.33 -12.70 16.02
C TYR A 410 2.81 -12.82 16.29
N ALA A 411 3.56 -13.39 15.35
CA ALA A 411 5.02 -13.36 15.34
C ALA A 411 5.56 -13.49 13.92
N GLU A 412 6.60 -12.73 13.58
CA GLU A 412 7.26 -12.87 12.27
C GLU A 412 8.21 -14.08 12.25
N TYR A 413 8.32 -14.75 11.10
CA TYR A 413 9.14 -15.93 10.93
C TYR A 413 9.81 -16.00 9.55
N GLU A 414 10.90 -16.77 9.47
CA GLU A 414 11.53 -17.16 8.21
C GLU A 414 10.96 -18.50 7.75
N SER A 415 10.49 -18.56 6.50
CA SER A 415 9.91 -19.77 5.89
C SER A 415 10.84 -20.37 4.84
N SER A 416 10.85 -21.70 4.78
CA SER A 416 11.51 -22.47 3.72
C SER A 416 10.66 -22.62 2.44
N GLU A 417 9.42 -22.16 2.45
CA GLU A 417 8.46 -22.33 1.34
C GLU A 417 8.75 -21.43 0.14
N PHE A 418 9.31 -20.25 0.38
CA PHE A 418 9.52 -19.22 -0.64
C PHE A 418 11.01 -19.08 -0.97
N ASP A 419 11.36 -19.26 -2.25
CA ASP A 419 12.73 -19.05 -2.75
C ASP A 419 13.13 -17.56 -2.72
N HIS A 420 12.15 -16.65 -2.84
CA HIS A 420 12.30 -15.20 -2.76
C HIS A 420 11.06 -14.57 -2.10
N VAL A 421 11.28 -13.83 -1.01
CA VAL A 421 10.25 -13.12 -0.26
C VAL A 421 10.38 -11.63 -0.58
N TYR A 422 9.35 -11.00 -1.14
CA TYR A 422 9.37 -9.55 -1.46
C TYR A 422 8.92 -8.66 -0.28
N PHE A 423 8.41 -9.28 0.78
CA PHE A 423 8.07 -8.66 2.06
C PHE A 423 9.13 -9.01 3.12
N GLU A 424 9.23 -8.23 4.19
CA GLU A 424 10.33 -8.36 5.16
C GLU A 424 10.36 -9.76 5.83
N ARG A 425 9.21 -10.28 6.29
CA ARG A 425 9.04 -11.65 6.83
C ARG A 425 7.59 -12.14 6.72
N SER A 426 7.40 -13.46 6.69
CA SER A 426 6.08 -14.08 6.87
C SER A 426 5.62 -13.96 8.33
N ARG A 427 4.32 -14.11 8.57
CA ARG A 427 3.71 -13.91 9.90
C ARG A 427 2.85 -15.10 10.33
N LEU A 428 3.10 -15.55 11.56
CA LEU A 428 2.29 -16.53 12.27
C LEU A 428 1.13 -15.81 12.98
N ASN A 429 -0.03 -16.45 13.05
CA ASN A 429 -1.14 -16.08 13.93
C ASN A 429 -1.44 -17.24 14.91
N ALA A 430 -1.92 -16.91 16.11
CA ALA A 430 -2.65 -17.83 16.95
C ALA A 430 -3.82 -17.12 17.63
N ASP A 431 -5.03 -17.66 17.45
CA ASP A 431 -6.21 -17.23 18.21
C ASP A 431 -6.10 -17.66 19.68
N VAL A 432 -6.24 -16.71 20.59
CA VAL A 432 -6.26 -16.93 22.04
C VAL A 432 -7.50 -16.27 22.63
N GLU A 433 -8.19 -16.94 23.55
CA GLU A 433 -9.33 -16.34 24.25
C GLU A 433 -8.94 -15.98 25.69
N ALA A 434 -9.16 -14.72 26.09
CA ALA A 434 -9.03 -14.28 27.47
C ALA A 434 -10.39 -14.29 28.17
N VAL A 435 -10.48 -14.93 29.34
CA VAL A 435 -11.69 -14.89 30.18
C VAL A 435 -11.48 -13.93 31.35
N VAL A 436 -12.24 -12.85 31.37
CA VAL A 436 -12.08 -11.76 32.34
C VAL A 436 -12.73 -12.15 33.67
N GLU A 437 -11.95 -12.26 34.75
CA GLU A 437 -12.46 -12.49 36.11
C GLU A 437 -12.12 -11.30 37.05
N ARG A 438 -13.05 -10.36 37.23
CA ARG A 438 -12.89 -9.24 38.17
C ARG A 438 -13.22 -9.67 39.59
N ARG A 439 -12.19 -9.88 40.42
CA ARG A 439 -12.39 -10.21 41.84
C ARG A 439 -13.07 -9.07 42.60
N GLY A 440 -14.30 -9.30 43.05
CA GLY A 440 -15.03 -8.43 43.96
C GLY A 440 -14.31 -8.22 45.31
N GLY A 441 -13.68 -7.05 45.45
CA GLY A 441 -13.46 -6.36 46.74
C GLY A 441 -12.24 -6.76 47.57
N GLY A 442 -11.23 -5.89 47.55
CA GLY A 442 -10.32 -5.68 48.69
C GLY A 442 -8.89 -6.20 48.53
N ARG A 443 -8.04 -5.38 47.90
CA ARG A 443 -6.60 -5.26 48.14
C ARG A 443 -5.82 -6.58 48.25
N GLU A 444 -5.47 -7.17 47.12
CA GLU A 444 -4.14 -7.76 46.82
C GLU A 444 -4.13 -8.16 45.33
N VAL A 445 -3.03 -7.79 44.67
CA VAL A 445 -2.60 -7.88 43.26
C VAL A 445 -3.30 -8.97 42.39
N PRO A 446 -3.69 -8.67 41.12
CA PRO A 446 -4.42 -9.60 40.26
C PRO A 446 -3.54 -10.76 39.78
N ALA A 447 -4.21 -11.85 39.41
CA ALA A 447 -3.69 -12.81 38.44
C ALA A 447 -4.82 -13.03 37.43
N ALA A 448 -4.58 -12.76 36.15
CA ALA A 448 -5.44 -13.21 35.06
C ALA A 448 -5.21 -14.73 34.86
N ARG A 449 -6.06 -15.40 34.08
CA ARG A 449 -6.02 -16.86 33.94
C ARG A 449 -6.19 -17.33 32.52
#